data_AF-A0A3B4HAY2-F1
#
_entry.id   AF-A0A3B4HAY2-F1
#
_cell.length_a   1.000
_cell.length_b   1.000
_cell.length_c   1.000
_cell.angle_alpha   90.00
_cell.angle_beta   90.00
_cell.angle_gamma   90.00
#
_symmetry.space_group_name_H-M   'P 1'
#
loop_
_entity.id
_entity.type
_entity.pdbx_description
1 polymer ?
#
loop_
_entity_poly.entity_id
_entity_poly.type
_entity_poly.pdbx_seq_one_letter_code
_entity_poly.pdbx_strand_id
1 'polypeptide(L)'
;MEGGLTCPYVYVINLSFSFIFIYVDLGASRETEKLTLGVYVVRHEGGICICAGDFNVILNYNLDTTSQTRCKTHISRHLNLTLEETGLVDVWRLLHPSQRDYTHYSIPHSVHTQIDYFQMQKEEFLQHENT
;
A
#
# COMPACT_ATOMS: atom_id res chain seq x y z
N MET A 1 -2.30 -23.05 -18.83
CA MET A 1 -2.10 -21.70 -19.37
C MET A 1 -1.76 -20.82 -18.20
N GLU A 2 -0.47 -20.60 -17.99
CA GLU A 2 0.03 -19.79 -16.89
C GLU A 2 -0.16 -18.32 -17.22
N GLY A 3 -1.05 -17.65 -16.48
CA GLY A 3 -1.22 -16.20 -16.56
C GLY A 3 -0.12 -15.53 -15.74
N GLY A 4 1.05 -15.32 -16.35
CA GLY A 4 2.10 -14.51 -15.75
C GLY A 4 1.69 -13.05 -15.70
N LEU A 5 1.60 -12.48 -14.50
CA LEU A 5 1.46 -11.05 -14.29
C LEU A 5 2.74 -10.37 -14.77
N THR A 6 2.65 -9.57 -15.84
CA THR A 6 3.77 -8.76 -16.33
C THR A 6 3.73 -7.40 -15.63
N CYS A 7 4.80 -7.08 -14.88
CA CYS A 7 4.99 -5.78 -14.23
C CYS A 7 5.69 -4.83 -15.22
N PRO A 8 5.07 -3.69 -15.63
CA PRO A 8 5.71 -2.73 -16.53
C PRO A 8 6.75 -1.88 -15.78
N TYR A 9 8.00 -1.91 -16.22
CA TYR A 9 9.07 -1.00 -15.77
C TYR A 9 9.02 0.31 -16.57
N VAL A 10 9.11 1.46 -15.89
CA VAL A 10 9.25 2.77 -16.53
C VAL A 10 10.65 3.30 -16.21
N TYR A 11 11.53 3.34 -17.21
CA TYR A 11 12.86 3.93 -17.08
C TYR A 11 12.79 5.45 -17.25
N VAL A 12 13.02 6.20 -16.18
CA VAL A 12 13.30 7.65 -16.25
C VAL A 12 14.81 7.80 -16.17
N ILE A 13 15.44 8.25 -17.26
CA ILE A 13 16.89 8.37 -17.45
C ILE A 13 17.66 8.78 -16.16
N ASN A 14 18.56 7.88 -15.73
CA ASN A 14 19.43 7.90 -14.53
C ASN A 14 18.84 7.50 -13.16
N LEU A 15 17.54 7.16 -13.05
CA LEU A 15 16.97 6.51 -11.87
C LEU A 15 16.07 5.34 -12.32
N SER A 16 16.43 4.12 -11.92
CA SER A 16 15.56 2.96 -12.14
C SER A 16 14.42 3.01 -11.11
N PHE A 17 13.22 3.37 -11.56
CA PHE A 17 11.99 3.26 -10.77
C PHE A 17 11.22 2.00 -11.17
N SER A 18 10.79 1.23 -10.18
CA SER A 18 9.86 0.12 -10.38
C SER A 18 8.52 0.47 -9.77
N PHE A 19 7.45 0.40 -10.58
CA PHE A 19 6.08 0.64 -10.16
C PHE A 19 5.31 -0.68 -10.12
N ILE A 20 4.80 -1.04 -8.94
CA ILE A 20 3.98 -2.23 -8.77
C ILE A 20 2.56 -1.78 -8.42
N PHE A 21 1.61 -2.13 -9.28
CA PHE A 21 0.19 -1.92 -9.04
C PHE A 21 -0.39 -3.12 -8.30
N ILE A 22 -0.86 -2.92 -7.08
CA ILE A 22 -1.48 -3.96 -6.24
C ILE A 22 -3.00 -3.78 -6.26
N TYR A 23 -3.73 -4.87 -6.44
CA TYR A 23 -5.19 -4.93 -6.28
C TYR A 23 -5.53 -6.06 -5.32
N VAL A 24 -6.18 -5.75 -4.20
CA VAL A 24 -6.62 -6.76 -3.20
C VAL A 24 -8.10 -7.08 -3.39
N ASP A 25 -8.41 -8.32 -3.78
CA ASP A 25 -9.78 -8.82 -3.91
C ASP A 25 -10.33 -9.26 -2.54
N LEU A 26 -11.34 -8.55 -2.05
CA LEU A 26 -12.03 -8.80 -0.78
C LEU A 26 -12.91 -10.06 -0.77
N GLY A 27 -13.15 -10.70 -1.93
CA GLY A 27 -13.96 -11.92 -2.07
C GLY A 27 -13.14 -13.22 -2.18
N ALA A 28 -11.81 -13.13 -2.09
CA ALA A 28 -10.92 -14.23 -2.39
C ALA A 28 -10.76 -15.22 -1.21
N SER A 29 -10.55 -16.51 -1.50
CA SER A 29 -10.33 -17.52 -0.45
C SER A 29 -9.07 -17.21 0.38
N ARG A 30 -8.93 -17.71 1.62
CA ARG A 30 -7.74 -17.48 2.48
C ARG A 30 -6.38 -17.75 1.81
N GLU A 31 -6.34 -18.69 0.85
CA GLU A 31 -5.13 -19.02 0.10
C GLU A 31 -4.87 -17.99 -1.02
N THR A 32 -5.92 -17.44 -1.62
CA THR A 32 -5.86 -16.32 -2.56
C THR A 32 -5.52 -15.01 -1.85
N GLU A 33 -6.02 -14.78 -0.63
CA GLU A 33 -5.63 -13.65 0.22
C GLU A 33 -4.11 -13.62 0.44
N LYS A 34 -3.46 -14.75 0.71
CA LYS A 34 -1.99 -14.81 0.84
C LYS A 34 -1.24 -14.54 -0.46
N LEU A 35 -1.83 -14.92 -1.61
CA LEU A 35 -1.25 -14.68 -2.94
C LEU A 35 -1.46 -13.23 -3.41
N THR A 36 -2.55 -12.58 -3.01
CA THR A 36 -2.86 -11.19 -3.36
C THR A 36 -2.27 -10.18 -2.37
N LEU A 37 -2.15 -10.55 -1.08
CA LEU A 37 -1.34 -9.84 -0.07
C LEU A 37 0.15 -10.17 -0.14
N GLY A 38 0.56 -10.95 -1.14
CA GLY A 38 1.94 -10.98 -1.60
C GLY A 38 2.28 -9.59 -2.12
N VAL A 39 2.51 -8.65 -1.21
CA VAL A 39 3.24 -7.41 -1.46
C VAL A 39 4.53 -7.90 -2.08
N TYR A 40 4.64 -7.79 -3.41
CA TYR A 40 5.89 -8.02 -4.09
C TYR A 40 6.80 -6.87 -3.66
N VAL A 41 7.48 -7.05 -2.51
CA VAL A 41 8.59 -6.21 -2.13
C VAL A 41 9.73 -6.61 -3.06
N VAL A 42 9.74 -6.01 -4.24
CA VAL A 42 10.88 -6.13 -5.14
C VAL A 42 11.98 -5.30 -4.49
N ARG A 43 12.88 -5.98 -3.78
CA ARG A 43 14.18 -5.39 -3.45
C ARG A 43 14.92 -5.21 -4.77
N HIS A 44 14.85 -4.00 -5.32
CA HIS A 44 15.64 -3.65 -6.48
C HIS A 44 17.07 -3.38 -6.00
N GLU A 45 18.04 -4.14 -6.50
CA GLU A 45 19.45 -3.81 -6.27
C GLU A 45 19.79 -2.51 -7.01
N GLY A 46 19.92 -1.41 -6.26
CA GLY A 46 20.40 -0.12 -6.76
C GLY A 46 19.35 0.84 -7.32
N GLY A 47 18.08 0.78 -6.89
CA GLY A 47 17.02 1.69 -7.36
C GLY A 47 15.85 1.80 -6.38
N ILE A 48 14.99 2.80 -6.60
CA ILE A 48 13.85 3.11 -5.71
C ILE A 48 12.66 2.22 -6.08
N CYS A 49 12.09 1.54 -5.08
CA CYS A 49 10.88 0.73 -5.25
C CYS A 49 9.66 1.44 -4.68
N ILE A 50 8.63 1.65 -5.52
CA ILE A 50 7.34 2.23 -5.12
C ILE A 50 6.25 1.21 -5.38
N CYS A 51 5.55 0.81 -4.33
CA CYS A 51 4.34 -0.03 -4.44
C CYS A 51 3.12 0.85 -4.25
N ALA A 52 2.20 0.86 -5.22
CA ALA A 52 1.01 1.69 -5.13
C ALA A 52 -0.23 0.94 -5.62
N GLY A 53 -1.42 1.33 -5.17
CA GLY A 53 -2.66 0.74 -5.68
C GLY A 53 -3.80 0.80 -4.69
N ASP A 54 -4.89 0.13 -5.03
CA ASP A 54 -6.07 -0.05 -4.20
C ASP A 54 -5.92 -1.32 -3.36
N PHE A 55 -5.66 -1.12 -2.06
CA PHE A 55 -5.45 -2.20 -1.12
C PHE A 55 -6.77 -2.70 -0.54
N ASN A 56 -7.89 -1.98 -0.74
CA ASN A 56 -9.19 -2.28 -0.15
C ASN A 56 -9.16 -2.52 1.38
N VAL A 57 -8.15 -1.99 2.07
CA VAL A 57 -7.86 -2.25 3.50
C VAL A 57 -7.55 -0.94 4.20
N ILE A 58 -8.08 -0.76 5.41
CA ILE A 58 -7.79 0.39 6.27
C ILE A 58 -6.55 0.06 7.10
N LEU A 59 -5.47 0.85 6.98
CA LEU A 59 -4.24 0.65 7.75
C LEU A 59 -4.32 1.28 9.14
N ASN A 60 -4.79 2.53 9.24
CA ASN A 60 -4.97 3.27 10.48
C ASN A 60 -6.43 3.67 10.70
N TYR A 61 -7.17 2.86 11.45
CA TYR A 61 -8.57 3.09 11.79
C TYR A 61 -8.87 4.41 12.54
N ASN A 62 -7.86 5.11 13.06
CA ASN A 62 -8.05 6.41 13.69
C ASN A 62 -8.03 7.57 12.69
N LEU A 63 -7.42 7.41 11.52
CA LEU A 63 -7.21 8.48 10.54
C LEU A 63 -7.80 8.15 9.16
N ASP A 64 -7.72 6.89 8.76
CA ASP A 64 -8.04 6.40 7.41
C ASP A 64 -9.51 6.05 7.22
N THR A 65 -10.36 6.32 8.21
CA THR A 65 -11.81 6.14 8.07
C THR A 65 -12.61 7.10 8.93
N THR A 66 -13.82 7.43 8.46
CA THR A 66 -14.85 8.11 9.28
C THR A 66 -15.69 7.13 10.10
N SER A 67 -15.53 5.82 9.89
CA SER A 67 -16.27 4.80 10.63
C SER A 67 -15.97 4.88 12.13
N GLN A 68 -17.03 4.86 12.94
CA GLN A 68 -16.91 4.74 14.39
C GLN A 68 -16.58 3.30 14.82
N THR A 69 -16.85 2.33 13.95
CA THR A 69 -16.55 0.91 14.17
C THR A 69 -15.11 0.64 13.77
N ARG A 70 -14.22 0.61 14.76
CA ARG A 70 -12.77 0.41 14.57
C ARG A 70 -12.38 -1.05 14.79
N CYS A 71 -12.79 -1.94 13.89
CA CYS A 71 -12.43 -3.35 13.99
C CYS A 71 -11.27 -3.67 13.02
N LYS A 72 -10.08 -3.92 13.57
CA LYS A 72 -8.91 -4.35 12.79
C LYS A 72 -9.16 -5.73 12.20
N THR A 73 -9.26 -5.83 10.88
CA THR A 73 -9.37 -7.12 10.19
C THR A 73 -8.05 -7.89 10.29
N HIS A 74 -8.09 -9.22 10.14
CA HIS A 74 -6.86 -10.03 10.09
C HIS A 74 -5.92 -9.55 8.98
N ILE A 75 -6.48 -9.20 7.82
CA ILE A 75 -5.75 -8.66 6.66
C ILE A 75 -5.04 -7.36 7.03
N SER A 76 -5.74 -6.38 7.65
CA SER A 76 -5.13 -5.12 8.08
C SER A 76 -3.95 -5.32 9.03
N ARG A 77 -4.04 -6.32 9.92
CA ARG A 77 -2.97 -6.65 10.86
C ARG A 77 -1.78 -7.29 10.16
N HIS A 78 -2.03 -8.23 9.27
CA HIS A 78 -0.98 -8.89 8.51
C HIS A 78 -0.24 -7.89 7.63
N LEU A 79 -0.96 -7.03 6.91
CA LEU A 79 -0.36 -5.99 6.08
C LEU A 79 0.47 -5.01 6.89
N ASN A 80 -0.02 -4.53 8.03
CA ASN A 80 0.76 -3.65 8.92
C ASN A 80 2.06 -4.32 9.41
N LEU A 81 2.00 -5.62 9.77
CA LEU A 81 3.20 -6.38 10.15
C LEU A 81 4.18 -6.51 8.98
N THR A 82 3.69 -6.81 7.78
CA THR A 82 4.54 -6.90 6.58
C THR A 82 5.21 -5.55 6.27
N LEU A 83 4.49 -4.43 6.38
CA LEU A 83 5.07 -3.09 6.19
C LEU A 83 6.16 -2.81 7.22
N GLU A 84 5.93 -3.16 8.49
CA GLU A 84 6.91 -3.01 9.57
C GLU A 84 8.16 -3.89 9.35
N GLU A 85 7.99 -5.17 9.00
CA GLU A 85 9.09 -6.11 8.75
C GLU A 85 9.92 -5.74 7.52
N THR A 86 9.30 -5.11 6.52
CA THR A 86 9.95 -4.75 5.26
C THR A 86 10.55 -3.34 5.26
N GLY A 87 10.21 -2.51 6.26
CA GLY A 87 10.61 -1.10 6.33
C GLY A 87 9.86 -0.19 5.35
N LEU A 88 8.77 -0.68 4.76
CA LEU A 88 7.94 0.10 3.86
C LEU A 88 7.02 1.04 4.66
N VAL A 89 6.85 2.25 4.14
CA VAL A 89 5.99 3.28 4.74
C VAL A 89 5.06 3.88 3.70
N ASP A 90 3.85 4.22 4.12
CA ASP A 90 2.94 5.01 3.30
C ASP A 90 3.46 6.44 3.23
N VAL A 91 3.91 6.84 2.04
CA VAL A 91 4.50 8.14 1.76
C VAL A 91 3.52 9.27 2.08
N TRP A 92 2.24 9.08 1.76
CA TRP A 92 1.22 10.10 2.02
C TRP A 92 1.03 10.34 3.53
N ARG A 93 0.94 9.26 4.32
CA ARG A 93 0.82 9.34 5.77
C ARG A 93 2.06 9.89 6.45
N LEU A 94 3.25 9.64 5.90
CA LEU A 94 4.49 10.21 6.41
C LEU A 94 4.52 11.73 6.25
N LEU A 95 4.09 12.24 5.08
CA LEU A 95 3.99 13.67 4.78
C LEU A 95 2.84 14.36 5.53
N HIS A 96 1.74 13.63 5.80
CA HIS A 96 0.56 14.16 6.47
C HIS A 96 0.15 13.32 7.70
N PRO A 97 0.92 13.38 8.81
CA PRO A 97 0.77 12.45 9.93
C PRO A 97 -0.61 12.45 10.61
N SER A 98 -1.30 13.60 10.61
CA SER A 98 -2.58 13.79 11.29
C SER A 98 -3.74 14.15 10.34
N GLN A 99 -3.45 14.43 9.07
CA GLN A 99 -4.48 14.82 8.12
C GLN A 99 -5.41 13.64 7.82
N ARG A 100 -6.69 13.94 7.71
CA ARG A 100 -7.70 13.00 7.26
C ARG A 100 -8.05 13.36 5.82
N ASP A 101 -7.65 12.49 4.91
CA ASP A 101 -8.02 12.55 3.50
C ASP A 101 -8.42 11.12 3.08
N TYR A 102 -9.33 11.02 2.12
CA TYR A 102 -9.99 9.76 1.79
C TYR A 102 -10.12 9.58 0.29
N THR A 103 -9.87 8.37 -0.20
CA THR A 103 -9.93 8.05 -1.63
C THR A 103 -11.21 7.33 -2.05
N HIS A 104 -11.97 6.79 -1.10
CA HIS A 104 -13.20 6.06 -1.37
C HIS A 104 -14.36 6.49 -0.47
N TYR A 105 -15.57 6.53 -1.02
CA TYR A 105 -16.81 6.71 -0.28
C TYR A 105 -17.77 5.53 -0.50
N SER A 106 -18.15 4.88 0.60
CA SER A 106 -19.12 3.79 0.59
C SER A 106 -20.53 4.33 0.85
N ILE A 107 -21.37 4.37 -0.19
CA ILE A 107 -22.76 4.82 -0.08
C ILE A 107 -23.57 4.00 0.94
N PRO A 108 -23.56 2.65 0.93
CA PRO A 108 -24.40 1.85 1.83
C PRO A 108 -24.06 2.04 3.31
N HIS A 109 -22.80 2.38 3.60
CA HIS A 109 -22.32 2.57 4.97
C HIS A 109 -22.19 4.04 5.36
N SER A 110 -22.31 4.97 4.40
CA SER A 110 -22.07 6.41 4.58
C SER A 110 -20.71 6.69 5.25
N VAL A 111 -19.68 5.98 4.83
CA VAL A 111 -18.32 6.04 5.38
C VAL A 111 -17.33 6.43 4.30
N HIS A 112 -16.40 7.32 4.64
CA HIS A 112 -15.22 7.58 3.84
C HIS A 112 -14.04 6.74 4.34
N THR A 113 -13.23 6.25 3.41
CA THR A 113 -12.05 5.42 3.69
C THR A 113 -10.87 5.83 2.80
N GLN A 114 -9.68 5.87 3.38
CA GLN A 114 -8.43 5.80 2.64
C GLN A 114 -8.11 4.32 2.43
N ILE A 115 -8.04 3.89 1.17
CA ILE A 115 -7.70 2.50 0.80
C ILE A 115 -6.69 2.41 -0.34
N ASP A 116 -6.36 3.55 -0.95
CA ASP A 116 -5.29 3.66 -1.93
C ASP A 116 -4.03 4.16 -1.24
N TYR A 117 -2.90 3.48 -1.43
CA TYR A 117 -1.66 3.84 -0.72
C TYR A 117 -0.47 3.87 -1.66
N PHE A 118 0.54 4.66 -1.30
CA PHE A 118 1.85 4.70 -1.95
C PHE A 118 2.92 4.30 -0.93
N GLN A 119 3.46 3.10 -1.06
CA GLN A 119 4.45 2.53 -0.16
C GLN A 119 5.85 2.66 -0.77
N MET A 120 6.82 3.08 0.04
CA MET A 120 8.24 3.20 -0.33
C MET A 120 9.12 2.77 0.85
N GLN A 121 10.38 2.39 0.60
CA GLN A 121 11.35 2.19 1.67
C GLN A 121 11.60 3.50 2.40
N LYS A 122 11.49 3.47 3.73
CA LYS A 122 11.65 4.66 4.57
C LYS A 122 13.03 5.31 4.41
N GLU A 123 14.07 4.48 4.30
CA GLU A 123 15.46 4.93 4.16
C GLU A 123 15.69 5.68 2.85
N GLU A 124 15.05 5.27 1.76
CA GLU A 124 15.14 5.92 0.45
C GLU A 124 14.40 7.28 0.47
N PHE A 125 13.23 7.33 1.10
CA PHE A 125 12.46 8.57 1.22
C PHE A 125 13.23 9.66 1.98
N LEU A 126 13.81 9.33 3.14
CA LEU A 126 14.51 10.30 3.99
C LEU A 126 15.81 10.84 3.37
N GLN A 127 16.43 10.09 2.46
CA GLN A 127 17.63 10.55 1.74
C GLN A 127 17.30 11.65 0.73
N HIS A 128 16.09 11.65 0.18
CA HIS A 128 15.68 12.61 -0.86
C HIS A 128 14.95 13.86 -0.32
N GLU A 129 14.47 13.88 0.93
CA GLU A 129 13.88 15.10 1.53
C GLU A 129 14.92 16.13 1.99
N ASN A 130 16.19 15.74 2.17
CA ASN A 130 17.25 16.61 2.71
C ASN A 130 18.16 17.24 1.62
N THR A 131 17.74 17.19 0.35
CA THR A 131 18.45 17.82 -0.78
C THR A 131 17.59 18.91 -1.40
#